data_AF-A0AAD6XD13-F1
#
_entry.id   AF-A0AAD6XD13-F1
#
_cell.length_a   1.000
_cell.length_b   1.000
_cell.length_c   1.000
_cell.angle_alpha   90.00
_cell.angle_beta   90.00
_cell.angle_gamma   90.00
#
_symmetry.space_group_name_H-M   'P 1'
#
loop_
_entity.id
_entity.type
_entity.pdbx_description
1 polymer ?
#
loop_
_entity_poly.entity_id
_entity_poly.type
_entity_poly.pdbx_seq_one_letter_code
_entity_poly.pdbx_strand_id
1 'polypeptide(L)'
;MAFSTVGTKKVAAHVSILLINLIVLILSARVNQYQDFFFIADRFPFILSIITFVLLGAMTVVDFVSNSSVTGRPQFEVGVLSVLGIFWLAFNAFSTSRWNSCPLNCSVIPSDFPDTVQWCQELSSLRILVWIEWVMILFTAALTLRFAISQNSRGNTHVFKTPLSRYTPTVPTGQNIEYAFGGQNPASYTTYNPSNVAAYNHSNTFEPAAYGSNAFEPGVYNNNYNTQSMQYHDAHLG
;
A
#
# COMPACT_ATOMS: atom_id res chain seq x y z
N MET A 1 -9.24 19.21 -8.09
CA MET A 1 -9.53 17.79 -8.37
C MET A 1 -10.07 17.19 -7.08
N ALA A 2 -11.28 16.64 -7.07
CA ALA A 2 -11.85 16.03 -5.87
C ALA A 2 -11.28 14.61 -5.69
N PHE A 3 -10.75 14.32 -4.51
CA PHE A 3 -10.33 12.96 -4.15
C PHE A 3 -11.55 12.08 -3.93
N SER A 4 -11.45 10.80 -4.29
CA SER A 4 -12.45 9.83 -3.85
C SER A 4 -12.36 9.67 -2.32
N THR A 5 -13.45 9.24 -1.68
CA THR A 5 -13.46 8.95 -0.23
C THR A 5 -12.39 7.91 0.14
N VAL A 6 -12.13 6.96 -0.76
CA VAL A 6 -11.07 5.95 -0.59
C VAL A 6 -9.69 6.59 -0.74
N GLY A 7 -9.50 7.42 -1.76
CA GLY A 7 -8.27 8.16 -2.01
C GLY A 7 -7.88 9.05 -0.83
N THR A 8 -8.86 9.73 -0.22
CA THR A 8 -8.63 10.58 0.96
C THR A 8 -8.12 9.76 2.14
N LYS A 9 -8.72 8.58 2.41
CA LYS A 9 -8.27 7.68 3.48
C LYS A 9 -6.86 7.13 3.21
N LYS A 10 -6.56 6.77 1.97
CA LYS A 10 -5.23 6.34 1.54
C LYS A 10 -4.19 7.44 1.79
N VAL A 11 -4.44 8.66 1.30
CA VAL A 11 -3.52 9.79 1.48
C VAL A 11 -3.31 10.07 2.97
N ALA A 12 -4.37 10.06 3.77
CA ALA A 12 -4.27 10.21 5.22
C ALA A 12 -3.38 9.14 5.86
N ALA A 13 -3.49 7.88 5.44
CA ALA A 13 -2.63 6.79 5.91
C ALA A 13 -1.15 7.05 5.56
N HIS A 14 -0.83 7.40 4.31
CA HIS A 14 0.55 7.70 3.90
C HIS A 14 1.14 8.91 4.62
N VAL A 15 0.37 9.99 4.79
CA VAL A 15 0.82 11.16 5.55
C VAL A 15 1.07 10.77 7.01
N SER A 16 0.23 9.94 7.61
CA SER A 16 0.40 9.48 8.99
C SER A 16 1.69 8.66 9.16
N ILE A 17 1.97 7.74 8.23
CA ILE A 17 3.21 6.97 8.17
C ILE A 17 4.41 7.92 8.01
N LEU A 18 4.37 8.87 7.07
CA LEU A 18 5.46 9.85 6.87
C LEU A 18 5.75 10.69 8.12
N LEU A 19 4.73 11.08 8.88
CA LEU A 19 4.89 11.84 10.12
C LEU A 19 5.58 11.01 11.21
N ILE A 20 5.15 9.77 11.42
CA ILE A 20 5.77 8.90 12.43
C ILE A 20 7.19 8.50 11.99
N ASN A 21 7.39 8.19 10.72
CA ASN A 21 8.71 7.94 10.14
C ASN A 21 9.66 9.14 10.31
N LEU A 22 9.16 10.38 10.22
CA LEU A 22 9.96 11.58 10.50
C LEU A 22 10.38 11.64 11.98
N ILE A 23 9.49 11.29 12.91
CA ILE A 23 9.83 11.20 14.34
C ILE A 23 10.89 10.12 14.57
N VAL A 24 10.75 8.94 13.96
CA VAL A 24 11.74 7.85 14.02
C VAL A 24 13.08 8.30 13.45
N LEU A 25 13.08 9.04 12.33
CA LEU A 25 14.29 9.59 11.72
C LEU A 25 15.02 10.55 12.67
N ILE A 26 14.29 11.48 13.31
CA ILE A 26 14.87 12.45 14.25
C ILE A 26 15.42 11.74 15.48
N LEU A 27 14.66 10.84 16.10
CA LEU A 27 15.09 10.10 17.29
C LEU A 27 16.30 9.21 17.00
N SER A 28 16.29 8.50 15.87
CA SER A 28 17.42 7.66 15.47
C SER A 28 18.68 8.49 15.17
N ALA A 29 18.55 9.69 14.62
CA ALA A 29 19.68 10.60 14.45
C ALA A 29 20.30 11.01 15.80
N ARG A 30 19.45 11.37 16.79
CA ARG A 30 19.92 11.79 18.13
C ARG A 30 20.57 10.65 18.91
N VAL A 31 19.95 9.46 18.90
CA VAL A 31 20.51 8.26 19.54
C VAL A 31 21.87 7.88 18.95
N ASN A 32 22.04 7.98 17.63
CA ASN A 32 23.31 7.66 16.96
C ASN A 32 24.40 8.72 17.19
N GLN A 33 24.02 9.99 17.35
CA GLN A 33 24.95 11.08 17.65
C GLN A 33 25.67 10.84 19.00
N TYR A 34 24.96 10.32 20.01
CA TYR A 34 25.55 10.02 21.32
C TYR A 34 26.64 8.93 21.28
N GLN A 35 26.57 8.04 20.29
CA GLN A 35 27.52 6.92 20.15
C GLN A 35 28.60 7.20 19.10
N ASP A 36 28.75 8.45 18.65
CA ASP A 36 29.62 8.85 17.53
C ASP A 36 29.48 7.93 16.31
N PHE A 37 28.26 7.40 16.11
CA PHE A 37 27.93 6.43 15.08
C PHE A 37 28.77 5.14 15.09
N PHE A 38 29.49 4.77 16.16
CA PHE A 38 30.41 3.62 16.14
C PHE A 38 29.74 2.27 15.81
N PHE A 39 28.47 2.08 16.18
CA PHE A 39 27.76 0.83 15.95
C PHE A 39 26.89 0.89 14.69
N ILE A 40 27.27 0.11 13.67
CA ILE A 40 26.50 -0.01 12.41
C ILE A 40 25.07 -0.49 12.66
N ALA A 41 24.87 -1.34 13.67
CA ALA A 41 23.57 -1.91 14.03
C ALA A 41 22.51 -0.85 14.37
N ASP A 42 22.90 0.19 15.10
CA ASP A 42 21.96 1.23 15.55
C ASP A 42 21.64 2.25 14.43
N ARG A 43 22.33 2.15 13.27
CA ARG A 43 22.06 2.95 12.07
C ARG A 43 20.94 2.39 11.19
N PHE A 44 20.48 1.15 11.41
CA PHE A 44 19.45 0.55 10.55
C PHE A 44 18.12 1.33 10.58
N PRO A 45 17.54 1.68 11.74
CA PRO A 45 16.31 2.48 11.78
C PRO A 45 16.47 3.83 11.10
N PHE A 46 17.65 4.46 11.23
CA PHE A 46 17.96 5.73 10.58
C PHE A 46 17.95 5.61 9.05
N ILE A 47 18.70 4.65 8.50
CA ILE A 47 18.79 4.44 7.04
C ILE A 47 17.42 4.02 6.47
N LEU A 48 16.72 3.10 7.14
CA LEU A 48 15.38 2.68 6.71
C LEU A 48 14.38 3.82 6.74
N SER A 49 14.47 4.72 7.72
CA SER A 49 13.59 5.88 7.79
C SER A 49 13.83 6.83 6.61
N ILE A 50 15.08 7.05 6.20
CA ILE A 50 15.41 7.86 5.01
C ILE A 50 14.83 7.22 3.75
N ILE A 51 15.07 5.92 3.54
CA ILE A 51 14.57 5.18 2.38
C ILE A 51 13.04 5.23 2.33
N THR A 52 12.39 4.98 3.46
CA THR A 52 10.92 5.03 3.59
C THR A 52 10.39 6.43 3.29
N PHE A 53 11.03 7.47 3.83
CA PHE A 53 10.64 8.86 3.59
C PHE A 53 10.72 9.24 2.12
N VAL A 54 11.83 8.90 1.45
CA VAL A 54 12.04 9.21 0.03
C VAL A 54 11.07 8.42 -0.85
N LEU A 55 10.92 7.11 -0.62
CA LEU A 55 10.03 6.26 -1.43
C LEU A 55 8.57 6.64 -1.27
N LEU A 56 8.06 6.73 -0.04
CA LEU A 56 6.66 7.11 0.21
C LEU A 56 6.39 8.57 -0.17
N GLY A 57 7.34 9.47 0.08
CA GLY A 57 7.27 10.87 -0.34
C GLY A 57 7.17 10.99 -1.86
N ALA A 58 8.06 10.32 -2.61
CA ALA A 58 8.02 10.30 -4.06
C ALA A 58 6.73 9.68 -4.61
N MET A 59 6.29 8.53 -4.07
CA MET A 59 5.02 7.91 -4.47
C MET A 59 3.82 8.85 -4.24
N THR A 60 3.79 9.53 -3.09
CA THR A 60 2.73 10.47 -2.71
C THR A 60 2.73 11.69 -3.64
N VAL A 61 3.89 12.32 -3.86
CA VAL A 61 4.01 13.47 -4.78
C VAL A 61 3.62 13.09 -6.20
N VAL A 62 4.06 11.94 -6.71
CA VAL A 62 3.70 11.48 -8.06
C VAL A 62 2.20 11.20 -8.18
N ASP A 63 1.53 10.67 -7.15
CA ASP A 63 0.08 10.45 -7.13
C ASP A 63 -0.71 11.79 -7.16
N PHE A 64 -0.15 12.85 -6.54
CA PHE A 64 -0.72 14.20 -6.60
C PHE A 64 -0.52 14.89 -7.96
N VAL A 65 0.68 14.77 -8.54
CA VAL A 65 1.05 15.51 -9.75
C VAL A 65 0.57 14.79 -11.02
N SER A 66 0.56 13.46 -11.04
CA SER A 66 0.23 12.69 -12.24
C SER A 66 -1.24 12.29 -12.30
N ASN A 67 -1.82 12.40 -13.50
CA ASN A 67 -3.16 11.91 -13.76
C ASN A 67 -3.25 10.39 -13.90
N SER A 68 -2.13 9.74 -14.23
CA SER A 68 -2.02 8.31 -14.49
C SER A 68 -0.74 7.73 -13.85
N SER A 69 -0.56 7.98 -12.55
CA SER A 69 0.60 7.46 -11.82
C SER A 69 0.56 5.93 -11.75
N VAL A 70 1.62 5.27 -12.24
CA VAL A 70 1.83 3.83 -12.02
C VAL A 70 2.03 3.55 -10.53
N THR A 71 2.67 4.49 -9.80
CA THR A 71 2.91 4.39 -8.36
C THR A 71 1.65 4.37 -7.51
N GLY A 72 0.56 4.97 -7.99
CA GLY A 72 -0.74 5.01 -7.31
C GLY A 72 -1.59 3.75 -7.50
N ARG A 73 -1.14 2.79 -8.34
CA ARG A 73 -1.84 1.52 -8.55
C ARG A 73 -1.69 0.60 -7.33
N PRO A 74 -2.75 -0.12 -6.93
CA PRO A 74 -2.72 -0.96 -5.72
C PRO A 74 -1.62 -2.03 -5.76
N GLN A 75 -1.32 -2.62 -6.92
CA GLN A 75 -0.29 -3.67 -7.03
C GLN A 75 1.11 -3.14 -6.72
N PHE A 76 1.44 -1.97 -7.24
CA PHE A 76 2.74 -1.34 -7.02
C PHE A 76 2.85 -0.89 -5.56
N GLU A 77 1.81 -0.23 -5.03
CA GLU A 77 1.76 0.25 -3.66
C GLU A 77 1.89 -0.88 -2.63
N VAL A 78 1.12 -1.97 -2.79
CA VAL A 78 1.24 -3.15 -1.93
C VAL A 78 2.63 -3.76 -2.06
N GLY A 79 3.18 -3.87 -3.27
CA GLY A 79 4.53 -4.40 -3.47
C GLY A 79 5.60 -3.62 -2.71
N VAL A 80 5.61 -2.29 -2.85
CA VAL A 80 6.59 -1.42 -2.16
C VAL A 80 6.41 -1.47 -0.64
N LEU A 81 5.16 -1.36 -0.14
CA LEU A 81 4.88 -1.43 1.29
C LEU A 81 5.23 -2.80 1.89
N SER A 82 5.01 -3.89 1.16
CA SER A 82 5.39 -5.25 1.61
C SER A 82 6.90 -5.41 1.70
N VAL A 83 7.66 -4.95 0.69
CA VAL A 83 9.13 -5.00 0.72
C VAL A 83 9.68 -4.15 1.87
N LEU A 84 9.19 -2.92 2.03
CA LEU A 84 9.54 -2.08 3.17
C LEU A 84 9.18 -2.74 4.50
N GLY A 85 8.00 -3.35 4.60
CA GLY A 85 7.55 -4.06 5.80
C GLY A 85 8.44 -5.24 6.19
N ILE A 86 8.96 -6.00 5.22
CA ILE A 86 9.91 -7.10 5.47
C ILE A 86 11.23 -6.55 6.01
N PHE A 87 11.78 -5.50 5.40
CA PHE A 87 13.02 -4.88 5.87
C PHE A 87 12.86 -4.30 7.27
N TRP A 88 11.78 -3.55 7.52
CA TRP A 88 11.46 -3.04 8.85
C TRP A 88 11.36 -4.17 9.87
N LEU A 89 10.67 -5.27 9.57
CA LEU A 89 10.59 -6.42 10.47
C LEU A 89 11.96 -7.02 10.79
N ALA A 90 12.76 -7.32 9.77
CA ALA A 90 14.04 -7.98 9.92
C ALA A 90 15.03 -7.15 10.74
N PHE A 91 15.18 -5.86 10.40
CA PHE A 91 16.10 -4.97 11.09
C PHE A 91 15.60 -4.54 12.47
N ASN A 92 14.29 -4.41 12.68
CA ASN A 92 13.72 -4.15 14.01
C ASN A 92 13.91 -5.36 14.93
N ALA A 93 13.75 -6.59 14.44
CA ALA A 93 14.00 -7.80 15.21
C ALA A 93 15.49 -7.89 15.62
N PHE A 94 16.41 -7.61 14.68
CA PHE A 94 17.85 -7.57 14.96
C PHE A 94 18.20 -6.50 16.01
N SER A 95 17.69 -5.28 15.84
CA SER A 95 17.94 -4.17 16.78
C SER A 95 17.36 -4.46 18.17
N THR A 96 16.14 -5.00 18.23
CA THR A 96 15.48 -5.36 19.50
C THR A 96 16.25 -6.42 20.27
N SER A 97 16.81 -7.43 19.58
CA SER A 97 17.65 -8.46 20.21
C SER A 97 18.88 -7.86 20.90
N ARG A 98 19.55 -6.90 20.25
CA ARG A 98 20.70 -6.18 20.81
C ARG A 98 20.29 -5.30 21.99
N TRP A 99 19.16 -4.60 21.89
CA TRP A 99 18.68 -3.71 22.96
C TRP A 99 18.22 -4.46 24.21
N ASN A 100 17.96 -5.77 24.16
CA ASN A 100 17.66 -6.55 25.37
C ASN A 100 18.82 -6.57 26.38
N SER A 101 20.06 -6.35 25.94
CA SER A 101 21.21 -6.20 26.83
C SER A 101 21.31 -4.82 27.48
N CYS A 102 20.48 -3.85 27.05
CA CYS A 102 20.46 -2.50 27.60
C CYS A 102 19.32 -2.37 28.61
N PRO A 103 19.60 -1.99 29.88
CA PRO A 103 18.54 -1.79 30.87
C PRO A 103 17.72 -0.57 30.50
N LEU A 104 16.49 -0.79 30.00
CA LEU A 104 15.54 0.29 29.65
C LEU A 104 14.92 0.99 30.86
N ASN A 105 15.31 0.60 32.08
CA ASN A 105 14.88 1.29 33.30
C ASN A 105 15.79 2.50 33.56
N CYS A 106 15.50 3.60 32.86
CA CYS A 106 16.31 4.82 32.94
C CYS A 106 16.30 5.48 34.34
N SER A 107 15.40 5.06 35.25
CA SER A 107 15.34 5.58 36.63
C SER A 107 16.46 5.06 37.54
N VAL A 108 17.15 3.99 37.12
CA VAL A 108 18.28 3.42 37.87
C VAL A 108 19.58 4.22 37.64
N ILE A 109 19.62 5.03 36.58
CA ILE A 109 20.80 5.83 36.24
C ILE A 109 20.88 7.03 37.22
N PRO A 110 22.02 7.23 37.91
CA PRO A 110 22.19 8.38 38.81
C PRO A 110 21.96 9.71 38.09
N SER A 111 21.38 10.69 38.80
CA SER A 111 21.10 12.03 38.27
C SER A 111 22.33 12.81 37.83
N ASP A 112 23.52 12.37 38.23
CA ASP A 112 24.81 12.98 37.86
C ASP A 112 25.15 12.80 36.37
N PHE A 113 24.44 11.92 35.65
CA PHE A 113 24.66 11.64 34.23
C PHE A 113 23.41 11.98 33.38
N PRO A 114 23.05 13.27 33.27
CA PRO A 114 21.82 13.69 32.59
C PRO A 114 21.76 13.27 31.12
N ASP A 115 22.90 13.29 30.41
CA ASP A 115 22.96 12.91 29.00
C ASP A 115 22.66 11.41 28.79
N THR A 116 23.14 10.54 29.69
CA THR A 116 22.86 9.10 29.64
C THR A 116 21.39 8.80 29.94
N VAL A 117 20.79 9.53 30.90
CA VAL A 117 19.35 9.41 31.20
C VAL A 117 18.53 9.79 29.98
N GLN A 118 18.86 10.91 29.33
CA GLN A 118 18.19 11.36 28.12
C GLN A 118 18.35 10.35 26.97
N TRP A 119 19.57 9.86 26.72
CA TRP A 119 19.83 8.84 25.72
C TRP A 119 19.00 7.57 25.95
N CYS A 120 18.91 7.11 27.20
CA CYS A 120 18.11 5.94 27.56
C CYS A 120 16.61 6.14 27.27
N GLN A 121 16.07 7.32 27.59
CA GLN A 121 14.67 7.66 27.32
C GLN A 121 14.37 7.72 25.81
N GLU A 122 15.29 8.30 25.04
CA GLU A 122 15.19 8.38 23.59
C GLU A 122 15.30 7.01 22.92
N LEU A 123 16.19 6.15 23.40
CA LEU A 123 16.33 4.76 22.94
C LEU A 123 15.06 3.93 23.23
N SER A 124 14.49 4.07 24.43
CA SER A 124 13.24 3.39 24.80
C SER A 124 12.07 3.83 23.92
N SER A 125 11.97 5.13 23.65
CA SER A 125 10.95 5.69 22.75
C SER A 125 11.14 5.21 21.30
N LEU A 126 12.38 5.23 20.81
CA LEU A 126 12.74 4.73 19.48
C LEU A 126 12.34 3.26 19.32
N ARG A 127 12.62 2.41 20.32
CA ARG A 127 12.26 0.99 20.31
C ARG A 127 10.76 0.78 20.07
N ILE A 128 9.90 1.55 20.72
CA ILE A 128 8.45 1.40 20.55
C ILE A 128 8.00 1.93 19.18
N LEU A 129 8.51 3.08 18.77
CA LEU A 129 8.10 3.74 17.53
C LEU A 129 8.47 2.94 16.28
N VAL A 130 9.62 2.26 16.24
CA VAL A 130 9.98 1.43 15.08
C VAL A 130 9.01 0.25 14.88
N TRP A 131 8.46 -0.31 15.96
CA TRP A 131 7.45 -1.37 15.89
C TRP A 131 6.09 -0.80 15.46
N ILE A 132 5.72 0.38 15.96
CA ILE A 132 4.48 1.06 15.52
C ILE A 132 4.54 1.38 14.03
N GLU A 133 5.67 1.90 13.55
CA GLU A 133 5.90 2.20 12.12
C GLU A 133 5.73 0.94 11.27
N TRP A 134 6.36 -0.17 11.67
CA TRP A 134 6.19 -1.46 11.00
C TRP A 134 4.71 -1.91 10.96
N VAL A 135 3.99 -1.84 12.08
CA VAL A 135 2.56 -2.21 12.14
C VAL A 135 1.74 -1.34 11.18
N MET A 136 1.98 -0.04 11.11
CA MET A 136 1.24 0.85 10.22
C MET A 136 1.50 0.56 8.75
N ILE A 137 2.76 0.30 8.36
CA ILE A 137 3.13 -0.09 7.00
C ILE A 137 2.40 -1.39 6.62
N LEU A 138 2.48 -2.41 7.48
CA LEU A 138 1.83 -3.71 7.25
C LEU A 138 0.31 -3.59 7.19
N PHE A 139 -0.29 -2.83 8.11
CA PHE A 139 -1.73 -2.62 8.18
C PHE A 139 -2.23 -1.88 6.93
N THR A 140 -1.51 -0.85 6.48
CA THR A 140 -1.84 -0.11 5.25
C THR A 140 -1.75 -1.02 4.02
N ALA A 141 -0.68 -1.82 3.91
CA ALA A 141 -0.56 -2.80 2.83
C ALA A 141 -1.72 -3.82 2.83
N ALA A 142 -2.07 -4.35 4.00
CA ALA A 142 -3.15 -5.33 4.15
C ALA A 142 -4.53 -4.74 3.82
N LEU A 143 -4.82 -3.51 4.27
CA LEU A 143 -6.07 -2.82 3.94
C LEU A 143 -6.17 -2.52 2.44
N THR A 144 -5.09 -2.04 1.83
CA THR A 144 -5.05 -1.76 0.38
C THR A 144 -5.25 -3.04 -0.42
N LEU A 145 -4.59 -4.13 -0.05
CA LEU A 145 -4.75 -5.43 -0.68
C LEU A 145 -6.19 -5.96 -0.54
N ARG A 146 -6.73 -5.95 0.69
CA ARG A 146 -8.11 -6.38 0.96
C ARG A 146 -9.12 -5.56 0.15
N PHE A 147 -8.92 -4.24 0.07
CA PHE A 147 -9.77 -3.37 -0.72
C PHE A 147 -9.72 -3.74 -2.20
N ALA A 148 -8.52 -3.91 -2.78
CA ALA A 148 -8.35 -4.26 -4.18
C ALA A 148 -8.99 -5.62 -4.52
N ILE A 149 -8.79 -6.64 -3.68
CA ILE A 149 -9.41 -7.97 -3.84
C ILE A 149 -10.94 -7.86 -3.76
N SER A 150 -11.47 -7.12 -2.77
CA SER A 150 -12.91 -6.95 -2.60
C SER A 150 -13.57 -6.20 -3.76
N GLN A 151 -12.88 -5.29 -4.43
CA GLN A 151 -13.42 -4.64 -5.63
C GLN A 151 -13.37 -5.57 -6.83
N ASN A 152 -12.28 -6.32 -6.99
CA ASN A 152 -12.16 -7.30 -8.06
C ASN A 152 -13.23 -8.39 -7.97
N SER A 153 -13.53 -8.89 -6.77
CA SER A 153 -14.58 -9.90 -6.57
C SER A 153 -16.01 -9.39 -6.86
N ARG A 154 -16.20 -8.07 -6.88
CA ARG A 154 -17.47 -7.42 -7.28
C ARG A 154 -17.56 -7.17 -8.79
N GLY A 155 -16.60 -7.65 -9.58
CA GLY A 155 -16.53 -7.43 -11.03
C GLY A 155 -15.81 -6.15 -11.46
N ASN A 156 -15.33 -5.33 -10.50
CA ASN A 156 -14.61 -4.09 -10.80
C ASN A 156 -13.12 -4.37 -11.10
N THR A 157 -12.85 -5.04 -12.21
CA THR A 157 -11.49 -5.47 -12.61
C THR A 157 -10.54 -4.30 -12.92
N HIS A 158 -11.08 -3.10 -13.18
CA HIS A 158 -10.28 -1.89 -13.44
C HIS A 158 -9.59 -1.32 -12.20
N VAL A 159 -9.89 -1.83 -10.99
CA VAL A 159 -9.23 -1.42 -9.75
C VAL A 159 -7.71 -1.56 -9.81
N PHE A 160 -7.19 -2.57 -10.52
CA PHE A 160 -5.75 -2.78 -10.66
C PHE A 160 -5.09 -1.87 -11.71
N LYS A 161 -5.88 -1.33 -12.64
CA LYS A 161 -5.39 -0.50 -13.75
C LYS A 161 -5.39 1.01 -13.40
N THR A 162 -6.21 1.39 -12.42
CA THR A 162 -6.50 2.78 -12.05
C THR A 162 -5.83 3.14 -10.71
N PRO A 163 -5.28 4.35 -10.54
CA PRO A 163 -4.78 4.79 -9.24
C PRO A 163 -5.91 4.94 -8.22
N LEU A 164 -5.68 4.46 -6.99
CA LEU A 164 -6.68 4.44 -5.91
C LEU A 164 -7.19 5.83 -5.51
N SER A 165 -6.35 6.85 -5.65
CA SER A 165 -6.69 8.26 -5.38
C SER A 165 -7.89 8.75 -6.20
N ARG A 166 -8.11 8.15 -7.37
CA ARG A 166 -9.13 8.54 -8.37
C ARG A 166 -10.12 7.41 -8.68
N TYR A 167 -10.00 6.27 -7.99
CA TYR A 167 -10.84 5.12 -8.25
C TYR A 167 -12.32 5.42 -7.97
N THR A 168 -13.17 5.14 -8.95
CA THR A 168 -14.63 5.15 -8.84
C THR A 168 -15.16 3.73 -9.10
N PRO A 169 -16.00 3.18 -8.19
CA PRO A 169 -16.50 1.81 -8.33
C PRO A 169 -17.58 1.68 -9.41
N THR A 170 -18.32 2.75 -9.72
CA THR A 170 -19.41 2.75 -10.69
C THR A 170 -18.91 3.24 -12.03
N VAL A 171 -18.47 2.32 -12.89
CA VAL A 171 -18.28 2.61 -14.32
C VAL A 171 -19.60 2.23 -15.02
N PRO A 172 -20.27 3.15 -15.73
CA PRO A 172 -21.47 2.82 -16.48
C PRO A 172 -21.19 1.68 -17.46
N THR A 173 -21.90 0.56 -17.27
CA THR A 173 -21.83 -0.61 -18.14
C THR A 173 -22.11 -0.17 -19.58
N GLY A 174 -21.11 -0.22 -20.46
CA GLY A 174 -21.23 0.17 -21.87
C GLY A 174 -20.36 1.36 -22.29
N GLN A 175 -19.76 2.11 -21.35
CA GLN A 175 -18.67 3.02 -21.71
C GLN A 175 -17.36 2.24 -21.69
N ASN A 176 -16.79 1.99 -22.87
CA ASN A 176 -15.36 1.70 -23.00
C ASN A 176 -14.64 2.96 -22.49
N ILE A 177 -14.35 3.00 -21.18
CA ILE A 177 -13.38 3.96 -20.65
C ILE A 177 -12.05 3.49 -21.21
N GLU A 178 -11.73 4.00 -22.39
CA GLU A 178 -10.36 4.01 -22.87
C GLU A 178 -9.61 4.87 -21.86
N TYR A 179 -8.92 4.20 -20.94
CA TYR A 179 -8.00 4.83 -20.00
C TYR A 179 -6.87 5.40 -20.85
N ALA A 180 -7.10 6.58 -21.43
CA ALA A 180 -6.20 7.24 -22.35
C ALA A 180 -4.86 7.44 -21.63
N PHE A 181 -3.94 6.53 -21.92
CA PHE A 181 -2.55 6.56 -21.47
C PHE A 181 -1.80 7.57 -22.35
N GLY A 182 -2.24 8.83 -22.31
CA GLY A 182 -1.74 9.86 -23.22
C GLY A 182 -2.77 10.96 -23.34
N GLY A 183 -2.35 12.20 -23.10
CA GLY A 183 -3.23 13.35 -22.97
C GLY A 183 -4.13 13.56 -24.18
N GLN A 184 -5.43 13.54 -23.95
CA GLN A 184 -6.37 14.30 -24.75
C GLN A 184 -7.31 15.04 -23.82
N ASN A 185 -7.51 16.31 -24.16
CA ASN A 185 -8.22 17.31 -23.37
C ASN A 185 -9.59 16.79 -22.87
N PRO A 186 -9.97 17.06 -21.60
CA PRO A 186 -11.33 16.84 -21.11
C PRO A 186 -12.33 17.88 -21.67
N ALA A 187 -12.15 18.31 -22.91
CA ALA A 187 -13.08 19.17 -23.59
C ALA A 187 -14.16 18.29 -24.23
N SER A 188 -15.35 18.40 -23.65
CA SER A 188 -16.62 17.94 -24.22
C SER A 188 -16.97 16.47 -23.96
N TYR A 189 -17.26 16.15 -22.69
CA TYR A 189 -18.49 15.40 -22.45
C TYR A 189 -19.65 16.32 -22.84
N THR A 190 -19.93 16.43 -24.15
CA THR A 190 -21.22 16.92 -24.62
C THR A 190 -22.24 16.03 -23.94
N THR A 191 -22.96 16.62 -22.98
CA THR A 191 -24.16 16.05 -22.40
C THR A 191 -25.01 15.58 -23.57
N TYR A 192 -25.06 14.26 -23.77
CA TYR A 192 -25.99 13.67 -24.71
C TYR A 192 -27.36 14.03 -24.16
N ASN A 193 -27.95 15.07 -24.73
CA ASN A 193 -29.29 15.52 -24.44
C ASN A 193 -30.21 14.66 -25.33
N PRO A 194 -30.85 13.60 -24.82
CA PRO A 194 -31.72 12.74 -25.63
C PRO A 194 -32.94 13.50 -26.19
N SER A 195 -33.18 14.73 -25.74
CA SER A 195 -34.30 15.57 -26.18
C SER A 195 -34.20 16.06 -27.63
N ASN A 196 -33.04 15.93 -28.30
CA ASN A 196 -32.84 16.39 -29.68
C ASN A 196 -32.76 15.26 -30.72
N VAL A 197 -33.10 14.02 -30.37
CA VAL A 197 -33.30 12.95 -31.38
C VAL A 197 -34.75 13.00 -31.89
N ALA A 198 -35.15 14.16 -32.40
CA ALA A 198 -36.32 14.29 -33.23
C ALA A 198 -35.90 14.09 -34.69
N ALA A 199 -36.34 12.97 -35.26
CA ALA A 199 -36.48 12.72 -36.70
C ALA A 199 -35.19 12.70 -37.55
N TYR A 200 -34.42 11.62 -37.46
CA TYR A 200 -33.78 11.09 -38.67
C TYR A 200 -34.44 9.74 -39.00
N ASN A 201 -35.45 9.81 -39.85
CA ASN A 201 -36.12 8.67 -40.47
C ASN A 201 -35.12 8.03 -41.44
N HIS A 202 -34.42 6.98 -41.02
CA HIS A 202 -33.69 6.11 -41.92
C HIS A 202 -34.47 4.80 -42.09
N SER A 203 -35.35 4.79 -43.08
CA SER A 203 -35.94 3.58 -43.64
C SER A 203 -34.88 2.81 -44.42
N ASN A 204 -34.10 1.97 -43.74
CA ASN A 204 -33.33 0.92 -44.38
C ASN A 204 -33.81 -0.42 -43.83
N THR A 205 -34.67 -1.06 -44.62
CA THR A 205 -34.92 -2.50 -44.61
C THR A 205 -33.57 -3.23 -44.65
N PHE A 206 -33.22 -3.89 -43.54
CA PHE A 206 -32.10 -4.81 -43.47
C PHE A 206 -32.66 -6.24 -43.30
N GLU A 207 -32.28 -7.10 -44.23
CA GLU A 207 -32.56 -8.54 -44.22
C GLU A 207 -32.02 -9.22 -42.96
N PRO A 208 -32.72 -10.23 -42.41
CA PRO A 208 -32.21 -11.05 -41.33
C PRO A 208 -31.22 -12.09 -41.88
N ALA A 209 -29.92 -11.87 -41.70
CA ALA A 209 -28.94 -12.94 -41.82
C ALA A 209 -29.04 -13.84 -40.57
N ALA A 210 -29.57 -15.05 -40.77
CA ALA A 210 -29.57 -16.12 -39.80
C ALA A 210 -28.13 -16.45 -39.37
N TYR A 211 -27.79 -16.16 -38.11
CA TYR A 211 -26.53 -16.61 -37.51
C TYR A 211 -26.81 -17.71 -36.49
N GLY A 212 -26.21 -18.87 -36.75
CA GLY A 212 -26.48 -20.14 -36.10
C GLY A 212 -26.18 -20.16 -34.60
N SER A 213 -27.06 -20.85 -33.90
CA SER A 213 -26.91 -21.32 -32.52
C SER A 213 -25.80 -22.36 -32.43
N ASN A 214 -24.62 -21.96 -31.94
CA ASN A 214 -23.68 -22.92 -31.37
C ASN A 214 -23.76 -22.81 -29.85
N ALA A 215 -24.40 -23.83 -29.27
CA ALA A 215 -24.46 -24.09 -27.84
C ALA A 215 -23.05 -24.16 -27.27
N PHE A 216 -22.76 -23.33 -26.27
CA PHE A 216 -21.56 -23.43 -25.46
C PHE A 216 -21.92 -24.21 -24.19
N GLU A 217 -21.51 -25.48 -24.14
CA GLU A 217 -21.61 -26.33 -22.95
C GLU A 217 -20.78 -25.74 -21.79
N PRO A 218 -21.35 -25.60 -20.57
CA PRO A 218 -20.56 -25.33 -19.39
C PRO A 218 -19.84 -26.60 -18.91
N GLY A 219 -18.53 -26.65 -19.16
CA GLY A 219 -17.63 -27.66 -18.59
C GLY A 219 -17.55 -27.53 -17.07
N VAL A 220 -18.05 -28.55 -16.37
CA VAL A 220 -17.96 -28.74 -14.92
C VAL A 220 -16.50 -29.03 -14.54
N TYR A 221 -15.80 -28.05 -13.98
CA TYR A 221 -14.50 -28.26 -13.35
C TYR A 221 -14.69 -28.87 -11.95
N ASN A 222 -14.55 -30.18 -11.86
CA ASN A 222 -14.54 -30.93 -10.61
C ASN A 222 -13.12 -30.90 -10.01
N ASN A 223 -12.88 -29.98 -9.07
CA ASN A 223 -11.62 -29.92 -8.33
C ASN A 223 -11.68 -30.83 -7.09
N ASN A 224 -11.36 -32.10 -7.29
CA ASN A 224 -11.02 -33.05 -6.23
C ASN A 224 -9.62 -32.72 -5.70
N TYR A 225 -9.53 -31.87 -4.67
CA TYR A 225 -8.31 -31.73 -3.90
C TYR A 225 -8.24 -32.85 -2.86
N ASN A 226 -7.50 -33.90 -3.19
CA ASN A 226 -7.05 -34.92 -2.26
C ASN A 226 -6.15 -34.27 -1.20
N THR A 227 -6.68 -34.11 0.01
CA THR A 227 -5.92 -33.82 1.22
C THR A 227 -5.08 -35.04 1.60
N GLN A 228 -3.80 -35.06 1.18
CA GLN A 228 -2.80 -35.91 1.81
C GLN A 228 -2.39 -35.29 3.15
N SER A 229 -2.81 -35.94 4.24
CA SER A 229 -2.33 -35.70 5.60
C SER A 229 -0.83 -36.00 5.69
N MET A 230 -0.01 -34.97 5.82
CA MET A 230 1.38 -35.13 6.28
C MET A 230 1.38 -35.51 7.75
N GLN A 231 1.73 -36.76 8.00
CA GLN A 231 1.98 -37.35 9.30
C GLN A 231 3.33 -36.82 9.80
N TYR A 232 3.31 -35.92 10.79
CA TYR A 232 4.52 -35.44 11.45
C TYR A 232 5.07 -36.56 12.33
N HIS A 233 6.26 -37.03 11.99
CA HIS A 233 7.05 -37.94 12.81
C HIS A 233 7.72 -37.16 13.93
N ASP A 234 7.35 -37.46 15.17
CA ASP A 234 8.08 -37.03 16.37
C ASP A 234 9.48 -37.66 16.37
N ALA A 235 10.50 -36.81 16.34
CA ALA A 235 11.88 -37.18 16.57
C ALA A 235 12.30 -36.75 17.98
N HIS A 236 12.34 -37.74 18.86
CA HIS A 236 13.08 -37.77 20.12
C HIS A 236 14.53 -37.30 19.96
N LEU A 237 14.94 -36.30 20.75
CA LEU A 237 16.30 -36.10 21.30
C LEU A 237 16.05 -35.27 22.59
N GLY A 238 16.42 -35.69 23.80
CA GLY A 238 17.67 -36.30 24.22
C GLY A 238 18.24 -35.37 25.28
#